data_AF-A0A0C2JTP4-F1
#
_entry.id   AF-A0A0C2JTP4-F1
#
_cell.length_a   1.000
_cell.length_b   1.000
_cell.length_c   1.000
_cell.angle_alpha   90.00
_cell.angle_beta   90.00
_cell.angle_gamma   90.00
#
_symmetry.space_group_name_H-M   'P 1'
#
loop_
_entity.id
_entity.type
_entity.pdbx_description
1 polymer ?
#
loop_
_entity_poly.entity_id
_entity_poly.type
_entity_poly.pdbx_seq_one_letter_code
_entity_poly.pdbx_strand_id
1 'polypeptide(L)'
;MDSKEHFEVKSGDNMDKVLENLEAVNGYIRKRKLNVRTQRRAIQIWIDQSSKQNTTQHDQIFIEHFGENVLNEFCLMSKESKNAKLFEDNINLFFQVFTFIFRNQNLVRHNKAQLFVDLYLKLTKIPSPCKVDYPVGIIDSLINCAYDEPNKILFIHDNAALNYCTYFNVPKVEDQTKFWTFCNHLYSLNYGNRSLMNRNRLQQNINHIMTIFHTKSDEDYLTLLFTFLRMLCRLRLLEEIEFDVNQFYYITVEVILRISIRSHESYPKYYPFLSKIWSGIFNRSFNTFQIDTIDKLIVLGSIFSIGLANTLRKLDVGGKWEMSNNGKQSWYIIYFTLVAFPIIDHTTCPWLRKVFNELHVSLQKYLFKHSIEDLSFECQFTVLQYYIKSIVTLNQEISRRDDDILSTFFESIDKEPLLSNRFLINSLTILFPIMPFRL
;
A
#
# COMPACT_ATOMS: atom_id res chain seq x y z
N MET A 1 -41.56 -32.32 -3.51
CA MET A 1 -42.34 -31.07 -3.28
C MET A 1 -41.95 -30.13 -4.39
N ASP A 2 -42.70 -30.22 -5.49
CA ASP A 2 -42.51 -29.44 -6.71
C ASP A 2 -43.24 -28.11 -6.57
N SER A 3 -42.50 -27.00 -6.51
CA SER A 3 -43.05 -25.66 -6.70
C SER A 3 -42.82 -25.24 -8.15
N LYS A 4 -43.83 -25.47 -9.01
CA LYS A 4 -43.94 -24.85 -10.33
C LYS A 4 -44.32 -23.37 -10.13
N GLU A 5 -43.33 -22.48 -10.23
CA GLU A 5 -43.61 -21.05 -10.45
C GLU A 5 -44.13 -20.86 -11.88
N HIS A 6 -45.42 -20.55 -12.00
CA HIS A 6 -46.02 -20.03 -13.23
C HIS A 6 -45.54 -18.59 -13.44
N PHE A 7 -44.58 -18.40 -14.35
CA PHE A 7 -44.31 -17.09 -14.93
C PHE A 7 -45.33 -16.80 -16.03
N GLU A 8 -46.36 -16.00 -15.71
CA GLU A 8 -47.18 -15.33 -16.73
C GLU A 8 -46.35 -14.24 -17.42
N VAL A 9 -45.96 -14.49 -18.67
CA VAL A 9 -45.31 -13.51 -19.53
C VAL A 9 -46.40 -12.61 -20.15
N LYS A 10 -46.47 -11.34 -19.73
CA LYS A 10 -47.24 -10.31 -20.45
C LYS A 10 -46.58 -10.07 -21.81
N SER A 11 -47.15 -10.63 -22.89
CA SER A 11 -46.50 -10.74 -24.19
C SER A 11 -46.55 -9.47 -25.08
N GLY A 12 -47.28 -8.42 -24.69
CA GLY A 12 -47.41 -7.19 -25.47
C GLY A 12 -46.26 -6.20 -25.29
N ASP A 13 -45.95 -5.81 -24.05
CA ASP A 13 -44.97 -4.76 -23.73
C ASP A 13 -43.50 -5.10 -24.10
N ASN A 14 -43.24 -6.34 -24.50
CA ASN A 14 -41.89 -6.80 -24.81
C ASN A 14 -41.50 -6.58 -26.29
N MET A 15 -42.46 -6.58 -27.22
CA MET A 15 -42.15 -6.48 -28.66
C MET A 15 -41.75 -5.06 -29.07
N ASP A 16 -42.46 -4.05 -28.59
CA ASP A 16 -42.17 -2.64 -28.90
C ASP A 16 -40.78 -2.24 -28.37
N LYS A 17 -40.44 -2.67 -27.15
CA LYS A 17 -39.12 -2.44 -26.55
C LYS A 17 -37.98 -3.09 -27.34
N VAL A 18 -38.22 -4.27 -27.92
CA VAL A 18 -37.23 -4.94 -28.79
C VAL A 18 -37.02 -4.14 -30.08
N LEU A 19 -38.10 -3.63 -30.68
CA LEU A 19 -38.03 -2.84 -31.90
C LEU A 19 -37.30 -1.50 -31.66
N GLU A 20 -37.63 -0.80 -30.58
CA GLU A 20 -36.95 0.44 -30.17
C GLU A 20 -35.43 0.24 -29.97
N ASN A 21 -35.04 -0.85 -29.30
CA ASN A 21 -33.63 -1.19 -29.12
C ASN A 21 -32.94 -1.47 -30.46
N LEU A 22 -33.61 -2.18 -31.38
CA LEU A 22 -33.07 -2.49 -32.71
C LEU A 22 -32.88 -1.21 -33.54
N GLU A 23 -33.82 -0.27 -33.47
CA GLU A 23 -33.72 1.04 -34.11
C GLU A 23 -32.58 1.88 -33.54
N ALA A 24 -32.38 1.87 -32.22
CA ALA A 24 -31.26 2.54 -31.56
C ALA A 24 -29.90 1.97 -32.01
N VAL A 25 -29.79 0.63 -32.07
CA VAL A 25 -28.63 -0.11 -32.61
C VAL A 25 -28.33 0.31 -34.04
N ASN A 26 -29.31 0.22 -34.93
CA ASN A 26 -29.12 0.57 -36.34
C ASN A 26 -28.79 2.06 -36.51
N GLY A 27 -29.41 2.93 -35.70
CA GLY A 27 -29.13 4.35 -35.66
C GLY A 27 -27.69 4.67 -35.28
N TYR A 28 -27.15 4.01 -34.25
CA TYR A 28 -25.75 4.15 -33.84
C TYR A 28 -24.80 3.65 -34.93
N ILE A 29 -25.02 2.44 -35.46
CA ILE A 29 -24.19 1.82 -36.49
C ILE A 29 -24.13 2.68 -37.75
N ARG A 30 -25.26 3.26 -38.19
CA ARG A 30 -25.30 4.12 -39.38
C ARG A 30 -24.51 5.41 -39.18
N LYS A 31 -24.58 6.01 -37.99
CA LYS A 31 -23.93 7.30 -37.69
C LYS A 31 -22.41 7.21 -37.55
N ARG A 32 -21.84 6.01 -37.38
CA ARG A 32 -20.38 5.81 -37.23
C ARG A 32 -19.54 6.26 -38.42
N LYS A 33 -20.11 6.33 -39.63
CA LYS A 33 -19.41 6.74 -40.87
C LYS A 33 -19.55 8.24 -41.17
N LEU A 34 -20.28 8.99 -40.33
CA LEU A 34 -20.53 10.42 -40.54
C LEU A 34 -19.42 11.27 -39.93
N ASN A 35 -19.57 12.59 -40.02
CA ASN A 35 -18.62 13.55 -39.43
C ASN A 35 -18.49 13.39 -37.91
N VAL A 36 -17.40 13.90 -37.35
CA VAL A 36 -17.04 13.70 -35.94
C VAL A 36 -18.10 14.21 -34.96
N ARG A 37 -18.74 15.35 -35.26
CA ARG A 37 -19.83 15.91 -34.44
C ARG A 37 -21.02 14.96 -34.37
N THR A 38 -21.39 14.34 -35.51
CA THR A 38 -22.46 13.34 -35.55
C THR A 38 -22.09 12.07 -34.80
N GLN A 39 -20.83 11.61 -34.89
CA GLN A 39 -20.34 10.46 -34.13
C GLN A 39 -20.40 10.70 -32.61
N ARG A 40 -19.90 11.85 -32.13
CA ARG A 40 -19.96 12.21 -30.70
C ARG A 40 -21.38 12.18 -30.15
N ARG A 41 -22.32 12.81 -30.88
CA ARG A 41 -23.75 12.81 -30.52
C ARG A 41 -24.33 11.40 -30.47
N ALA A 42 -23.96 10.53 -31.41
CA ALA A 42 -24.41 9.14 -31.43
C ALA A 42 -23.86 8.33 -30.24
N ILE A 43 -22.59 8.53 -29.88
CA ILE A 43 -21.95 7.91 -28.72
C ILE A 43 -22.65 8.34 -27.42
N GLN A 44 -22.93 9.63 -27.23
CA GLN A 44 -23.62 10.12 -26.05
C GLN A 44 -25.03 9.51 -25.91
N ILE A 45 -25.81 9.53 -26.99
CA ILE A 45 -27.16 8.94 -27.00
C ILE A 45 -27.09 7.44 -26.64
N TRP A 46 -26.10 6.72 -27.19
CA TRP A 46 -25.89 5.32 -26.87
C TRP A 46 -25.60 5.09 -25.38
N ILE A 47 -24.64 5.85 -24.82
CA ILE A 47 -24.28 5.75 -23.41
C ILE A 47 -25.52 6.02 -22.54
N ASP A 48 -26.28 7.08 -22.83
CA ASP A 48 -27.47 7.45 -22.06
C ASP A 48 -28.53 6.33 -22.09
N GLN A 49 -28.81 5.78 -23.26
CA GLN A 49 -29.85 4.74 -23.45
C GLN A 49 -29.43 3.37 -22.91
N SER A 50 -28.17 2.98 -23.10
CA SER A 50 -27.66 1.64 -22.80
C SER A 50 -26.95 1.53 -21.44
N SER A 51 -26.76 2.64 -20.71
CA SER A 51 -26.11 2.65 -19.39
C SER A 51 -26.73 1.65 -18.40
N LYS A 52 -28.06 1.50 -18.44
CA LYS A 52 -28.83 0.58 -17.59
C LYS A 52 -28.84 -0.87 -18.10
N GLN A 53 -28.48 -1.09 -19.36
CA GLN A 53 -28.48 -2.39 -20.00
C GLN A 53 -27.09 -3.01 -19.85
N ASN A 54 -26.94 -3.95 -18.91
CA ASN A 54 -25.66 -4.62 -18.64
C ASN A 54 -25.55 -5.95 -19.40
N THR A 55 -25.64 -5.89 -20.73
CA THR A 55 -25.58 -7.08 -21.59
C THR A 55 -24.33 -7.07 -22.46
N THR A 56 -23.64 -8.21 -22.53
CA THR A 56 -22.41 -8.39 -23.30
C THR A 56 -22.58 -8.02 -24.78
N GLN A 57 -23.75 -8.30 -25.37
CA GLN A 57 -24.05 -7.99 -26.77
C GLN A 57 -24.06 -6.48 -27.05
N HIS A 58 -24.71 -5.68 -26.21
CA HIS A 58 -24.74 -4.23 -26.39
C HIS A 58 -23.34 -3.61 -26.23
N ASP A 59 -22.56 -4.15 -25.29
CA ASP A 59 -21.18 -3.72 -25.08
C ASP A 59 -20.29 -4.03 -26.29
N GLN A 60 -20.42 -5.22 -26.87
CA GLN A 60 -19.70 -5.61 -28.10
C GLN A 60 -20.09 -4.72 -29.27
N ILE A 61 -21.39 -4.50 -29.51
CA ILE A 61 -21.85 -3.60 -30.59
C ILE A 61 -21.28 -2.20 -30.41
N PHE A 62 -21.28 -1.67 -29.19
CA PHE A 62 -20.73 -0.35 -28.90
C PHE A 62 -19.27 -0.22 -29.34
N ILE A 63 -18.42 -1.16 -28.90
CA ILE A 63 -16.97 -1.08 -29.12
C ILE A 63 -16.58 -1.42 -30.56
N GLU A 64 -17.23 -2.42 -31.19
CA GLU A 64 -16.96 -2.83 -32.58
C GLU A 64 -17.35 -1.72 -33.57
N HIS A 65 -18.43 -0.99 -33.28
CA HIS A 65 -18.93 0.09 -34.12
C HIS A 65 -18.51 1.48 -33.65
N PHE A 66 -17.62 1.59 -32.66
CA PHE A 66 -17.12 2.87 -32.16
C PHE A 66 -16.49 3.72 -33.27
N GLY A 67 -16.88 5.00 -33.33
CA GLY A 67 -16.50 5.93 -34.40
C GLY A 67 -15.00 6.23 -34.45
N GLU A 68 -14.35 5.89 -35.56
CA GLU A 68 -12.90 6.05 -35.75
C GLU A 68 -12.44 7.52 -35.73
N ASN A 69 -13.27 8.45 -36.19
CA ASN A 69 -12.90 9.88 -36.17
C ASN A 69 -12.82 10.41 -34.73
N VAL A 70 -13.75 9.99 -33.86
CA VAL A 70 -13.72 10.34 -32.44
C VAL A 70 -12.54 9.67 -31.73
N LEU A 71 -12.27 8.39 -32.03
CA LEU A 71 -11.09 7.70 -31.48
C LEU A 71 -9.78 8.40 -31.88
N ASN A 72 -9.67 8.83 -33.14
CA ASN A 72 -8.51 9.58 -33.62
C ASN A 72 -8.36 10.93 -32.90
N GLU A 73 -9.45 11.64 -32.61
CA GLU A 73 -9.40 12.86 -31.78
C GLU A 73 -8.91 12.58 -30.36
N PHE A 74 -9.33 11.48 -29.73
CA PHE A 74 -8.80 11.08 -28.42
C PHE A 74 -7.30 10.76 -28.49
N CYS A 75 -6.85 10.08 -29.55
CA CYS A 75 -5.44 9.82 -29.78
C CYS A 75 -4.63 11.11 -29.98
N LEU A 76 -5.14 12.08 -30.75
CA LEU A 76 -4.50 13.37 -30.97
C LEU A 76 -4.42 14.19 -29.67
N MET A 77 -5.48 14.17 -28.86
CA MET A 77 -5.52 14.83 -27.56
C MET A 77 -4.41 14.34 -26.62
N SER A 78 -4.06 13.05 -26.68
CA SER A 78 -2.96 12.49 -25.89
C SER A 78 -1.56 12.92 -26.36
N LYS A 79 -1.44 13.54 -27.55
CA LYS A 79 -0.18 13.98 -28.15
C LYS A 79 0.00 15.51 -28.14
N GLU A 80 -1.09 16.26 -28.30
CA GLU A 80 -1.05 17.72 -28.52
C GLU A 80 -1.99 18.46 -27.57
N SER A 81 -1.46 19.13 -26.55
CA SER A 81 -2.24 19.87 -25.54
C SER A 81 -2.53 21.34 -25.90
N LYS A 82 -2.30 21.76 -27.16
CA LYS A 82 -2.25 23.19 -27.52
C LYS A 82 -3.61 23.91 -27.59
N ASN A 83 -4.74 23.20 -27.70
CA ASN A 83 -6.07 23.82 -27.81
C ASN A 83 -6.97 23.45 -26.61
N ALA A 84 -7.01 24.32 -25.60
CA ALA A 84 -7.68 24.07 -24.32
C ALA A 84 -9.19 23.76 -24.45
N LYS A 85 -9.93 24.45 -25.33
CA LYS A 85 -11.38 24.25 -25.45
C LYS A 85 -11.72 22.92 -26.13
N LEU A 86 -11.02 22.60 -27.22
CA LEU A 86 -11.23 21.32 -27.91
C LEU A 86 -10.81 20.14 -27.01
N PHE A 87 -9.79 20.36 -26.18
CA PHE A 87 -9.35 19.41 -25.17
C PHE A 87 -10.45 19.15 -24.12
N GLU A 88 -11.10 20.19 -23.60
CA GLU A 88 -12.16 20.06 -22.58
C GLU A 88 -13.39 19.25 -23.05
N ASP A 89 -13.92 19.57 -24.23
CA ASP A 89 -15.08 18.82 -24.76
C ASP A 89 -14.73 17.35 -25.03
N ASN A 90 -13.49 17.09 -25.47
CA ASN A 90 -13.03 15.74 -25.76
C ASN A 90 -12.74 14.92 -24.52
N ILE A 91 -12.17 15.53 -23.48
CA ILE A 91 -11.78 14.80 -22.29
C ILE A 91 -13.01 14.35 -21.49
N ASN A 92 -14.05 15.18 -21.42
CA ASN A 92 -15.31 14.83 -20.77
C ASN A 92 -15.98 13.64 -21.48
N LEU A 93 -16.08 13.68 -22.81
CA LEU A 93 -16.62 12.57 -23.58
C LEU A 93 -15.75 11.32 -23.47
N PHE A 94 -14.42 11.46 -23.48
CA PHE A 94 -13.49 10.34 -23.30
C PHE A 94 -13.76 9.60 -21.99
N PHE A 95 -13.87 10.32 -20.86
CA PHE A 95 -14.11 9.65 -19.58
C PHE A 95 -15.53 9.07 -19.45
N GLN A 96 -16.54 9.64 -20.11
CA GLN A 96 -17.86 9.00 -20.22
C GLN A 96 -17.78 7.68 -20.99
N VAL A 97 -17.06 7.67 -22.11
CA VAL A 97 -16.82 6.46 -22.92
C VAL A 97 -16.03 5.42 -22.13
N PHE A 98 -14.95 5.82 -21.46
CA PHE A 98 -14.16 4.92 -20.61
C PHE A 98 -15.01 4.29 -19.51
N THR A 99 -15.77 5.12 -18.79
CA THR A 99 -16.71 4.67 -17.75
C THR A 99 -17.74 3.69 -18.32
N PHE A 100 -18.29 3.96 -19.50
CA PHE A 100 -19.25 3.07 -20.14
C PHE A 100 -18.64 1.72 -20.56
N ILE A 101 -17.45 1.73 -21.18
CA ILE A 101 -16.75 0.51 -21.65
C ILE A 101 -16.45 -0.43 -20.48
N PHE A 102 -16.01 0.12 -19.35
CA PHE A 102 -15.61 -0.66 -18.18
C PHE A 102 -16.64 -0.62 -17.04
N ARG A 103 -17.92 -0.31 -17.31
CA ARG A 103 -18.99 -0.39 -16.31
C ARG A 103 -19.24 -1.81 -15.79
N ASN A 104 -18.71 -2.80 -16.50
CA ASN A 104 -18.70 -4.23 -16.18
C ASN A 104 -17.40 -4.87 -16.72
N GLN A 105 -17.26 -6.20 -16.62
CA GLN A 105 -16.07 -6.92 -17.05
C GLN A 105 -16.13 -7.45 -18.51
N ASN A 106 -17.20 -7.20 -19.25
CA ASN A 106 -17.47 -7.81 -20.56
C ASN A 106 -16.40 -7.48 -21.61
N LEU A 107 -15.89 -6.24 -21.60
CA LEU A 107 -14.98 -5.73 -22.62
C LEU A 107 -13.52 -5.68 -22.18
N VAL A 108 -13.19 -6.17 -20.98
CA VAL A 108 -11.86 -5.96 -20.40
C VAL A 108 -10.75 -6.54 -21.26
N ARG A 109 -11.00 -7.63 -22.00
CA ARG A 109 -10.02 -8.25 -22.91
C ARG A 109 -10.20 -7.88 -24.38
N HIS A 110 -11.12 -6.98 -24.70
CA HIS A 110 -11.39 -6.62 -26.09
C HIS A 110 -10.27 -5.72 -26.64
N ASN A 111 -9.68 -6.10 -27.79
CA ASN A 111 -8.52 -5.40 -28.37
C ASN A 111 -8.72 -3.89 -28.55
N LYS A 112 -9.91 -3.47 -28.99
CA LYS A 112 -10.22 -2.04 -29.16
C LYS A 112 -10.50 -1.34 -27.82
N ALA A 113 -10.97 -2.06 -26.80
CA ALA A 113 -11.15 -1.48 -25.46
C ALA A 113 -9.79 -1.20 -24.78
N GLN A 114 -8.79 -2.05 -25.05
CA GLN A 114 -7.41 -1.85 -24.58
C GLN A 114 -6.80 -0.51 -25.01
N LEU A 115 -7.16 -0.02 -26.20
CA LEU A 115 -6.75 1.32 -26.65
C LEU A 115 -7.25 2.43 -25.69
N PHE A 116 -8.41 2.26 -25.07
CA PHE A 116 -8.94 3.23 -24.10
C PHE A 116 -8.20 3.16 -22.76
N VAL A 117 -7.67 1.99 -22.38
CA VAL A 117 -6.79 1.84 -21.20
C VAL A 117 -5.49 2.61 -21.43
N ASP A 118 -4.86 2.41 -22.59
CA ASP A 118 -3.65 3.13 -22.97
C ASP A 118 -3.85 4.65 -23.05
N LEU A 119 -4.97 5.08 -23.65
CA LEU A 119 -5.32 6.50 -23.75
C LEU A 119 -5.57 7.10 -22.37
N TYR A 120 -6.28 6.39 -21.48
CA TYR A 120 -6.54 6.83 -20.12
C TYR A 120 -5.22 7.11 -19.37
N LEU A 121 -4.25 6.20 -19.48
CA LEU A 121 -2.95 6.34 -18.82
C LEU A 121 -2.11 7.47 -19.40
N LYS A 122 -2.21 7.73 -20.70
CA LYS A 122 -1.53 8.88 -21.33
C LYS A 122 -2.16 10.20 -20.91
N LEU A 123 -3.49 10.28 -20.95
CA LEU A 123 -4.23 11.51 -20.67
C LEU A 123 -4.11 11.93 -19.21
N THR A 124 -4.19 11.00 -18.26
CA THR A 124 -4.09 11.30 -16.82
C THR A 124 -2.69 11.74 -16.37
N LYS A 125 -1.65 11.53 -17.19
CA LYS A 125 -0.30 12.05 -16.93
C LYS A 125 -0.15 13.52 -17.33
N ILE A 126 -1.01 14.03 -18.20
CA ILE A 126 -0.95 15.41 -18.66
C ILE A 126 -1.59 16.28 -17.56
N PRO A 127 -0.91 17.32 -17.04
CA PRO A 127 -1.55 18.26 -16.13
C PRO A 127 -2.80 18.84 -16.77
N SER A 128 -3.97 18.64 -16.15
CA SER A 128 -5.23 19.06 -16.75
C SER A 128 -5.27 20.59 -16.86
N PRO A 129 -5.46 21.17 -18.06
CA PRO A 129 -5.66 22.61 -18.20
C PRO A 129 -7.04 23.06 -17.68
N CYS A 130 -7.98 22.11 -17.52
CA CYS A 130 -9.37 22.39 -17.18
C CYS A 130 -9.80 21.61 -15.92
N LYS A 131 -10.82 22.13 -15.22
CA LYS A 131 -11.50 21.37 -14.17
C LYS A 131 -12.36 20.31 -14.85
N VAL A 132 -11.92 19.06 -14.81
CA VAL A 132 -12.71 17.94 -15.35
C VAL A 132 -13.79 17.60 -14.33
N ASP A 133 -15.04 17.63 -14.78
CA ASP A 133 -16.15 17.12 -13.98
C ASP A 133 -15.96 15.63 -13.77
N TYR A 134 -15.97 15.23 -12.51
CA TYR A 134 -15.73 13.85 -12.12
C TYR A 134 -16.86 12.95 -12.63
N PRO A 135 -16.60 12.05 -13.60
CA PRO A 135 -17.64 11.19 -14.11
C PRO A 135 -18.08 10.22 -13.01
N VAL A 136 -19.37 10.21 -12.72
CA VAL A 136 -19.95 9.27 -11.76
C VAL A 136 -19.64 7.85 -12.22
N GLY A 137 -18.98 7.07 -11.36
CA GLY A 137 -18.64 5.67 -11.63
C GLY A 137 -17.28 5.43 -12.30
N ILE A 138 -16.44 6.46 -12.50
CA ILE A 138 -15.10 6.26 -13.09
C ILE A 138 -14.23 5.32 -12.25
N ILE A 139 -14.25 5.43 -10.91
CA ILE A 139 -13.50 4.52 -10.05
C ILE A 139 -14.01 3.09 -10.16
N ASP A 140 -15.33 2.89 -10.16
CA ASP A 140 -15.91 1.55 -10.31
C ASP A 140 -15.48 0.92 -11.64
N SER A 141 -15.37 1.74 -12.68
CA SER A 141 -14.88 1.35 -14.00
C SER A 141 -13.38 1.02 -14.01
N LEU A 142 -12.56 1.78 -13.28
CA LEU A 142 -11.14 1.46 -13.08
C LEU A 142 -10.94 0.16 -12.31
N ILE A 143 -11.78 -0.09 -11.30
CA ILE A 143 -11.79 -1.36 -10.55
C ILE A 143 -12.12 -2.51 -11.49
N ASN A 144 -13.21 -2.40 -12.26
CA ASN A 144 -13.61 -3.39 -13.28
C ASN A 144 -12.52 -3.66 -14.31
N CYS A 145 -11.89 -2.60 -14.83
CA CYS A 145 -10.78 -2.68 -15.77
C CYS A 145 -9.57 -3.41 -15.17
N ALA A 146 -9.26 -3.15 -13.89
CA ALA A 146 -8.14 -3.74 -13.17
C ALA A 146 -8.38 -5.19 -12.70
N TYR A 147 -9.58 -5.78 -12.88
CA TYR A 147 -9.77 -7.20 -12.60
C TYR A 147 -8.96 -8.10 -13.54
N ASP A 148 -8.66 -7.64 -14.75
CA ASP A 148 -7.75 -8.34 -15.64
C ASP A 148 -6.30 -8.01 -15.28
N GLU A 149 -5.51 -9.04 -15.01
CA GLU A 149 -4.14 -8.90 -14.51
C GLU A 149 -3.20 -8.10 -15.44
N PRO A 150 -3.23 -8.29 -16.79
CA PRO A 150 -2.52 -7.41 -17.71
C PRO A 150 -2.79 -5.91 -17.51
N ASN A 151 -4.06 -5.52 -17.36
CA ASN A 151 -4.44 -4.12 -17.11
C ASN A 151 -3.96 -3.64 -15.75
N LYS A 152 -4.06 -4.49 -14.72
CA LYS A 152 -3.58 -4.19 -13.37
C LYS A 152 -2.07 -3.89 -13.37
N ILE A 153 -1.29 -4.72 -14.06
CA ILE A 153 0.15 -4.54 -14.23
C ILE A 153 0.45 -3.25 -15.00
N LEU A 154 -0.29 -2.97 -16.07
CA LEU A 154 -0.14 -1.73 -16.84
C LEU A 154 -0.42 -0.49 -15.97
N PHE A 155 -1.50 -0.52 -15.18
CA PHE A 155 -1.84 0.54 -14.23
C PHE A 155 -0.75 0.76 -13.19
N ILE A 156 -0.15 -0.30 -12.65
CA ILE A 156 0.98 -0.18 -11.71
C ILE A 156 2.20 0.41 -12.42
N HIS A 157 2.53 -0.07 -13.62
CA HIS A 157 3.67 0.40 -14.40
C HIS A 157 3.57 1.87 -14.77
N ASP A 158 2.37 2.37 -15.05
CA ASP A 158 2.14 3.77 -15.43
C ASP A 158 1.70 4.66 -14.26
N ASN A 159 1.75 4.15 -13.03
CA ASN A 159 1.41 4.87 -11.79
C ASN A 159 -0.01 5.45 -11.80
N ALA A 160 -0.97 4.67 -12.30
CA ALA A 160 -2.34 5.12 -12.55
C ALA A 160 -3.03 5.73 -11.32
N ALA A 161 -2.79 5.18 -10.12
CA ALA A 161 -3.35 5.71 -8.88
C ALA A 161 -2.80 7.09 -8.52
N LEU A 162 -1.50 7.34 -8.71
CA LEU A 162 -0.92 8.66 -8.50
C LEU A 162 -1.47 9.66 -9.52
N ASN A 163 -1.45 9.28 -10.80
CA ASN A 163 -1.94 10.14 -11.88
C ASN A 163 -3.41 10.50 -11.63
N TYR A 164 -4.21 9.55 -11.15
CA TYR A 164 -5.59 9.79 -10.75
C TYR A 164 -5.69 10.85 -9.65
N CYS A 165 -4.96 10.68 -8.53
CA CYS A 165 -4.92 11.65 -7.44
C CYS A 165 -4.57 13.06 -7.93
N THR A 166 -3.53 13.16 -8.77
CA THR A 166 -3.03 14.45 -9.24
C THR A 166 -3.96 15.09 -10.27
N TYR A 167 -4.58 14.27 -11.13
CA TYR A 167 -5.40 14.75 -12.24
C TYR A 167 -6.79 15.20 -11.78
N PHE A 168 -7.45 14.40 -10.94
CA PHE A 168 -8.81 14.68 -10.47
C PHE A 168 -8.85 15.48 -9.17
N ASN A 169 -7.71 15.66 -8.49
CA ASN A 169 -7.60 16.37 -7.21
C ASN A 169 -8.65 15.88 -6.20
N VAL A 170 -8.67 14.57 -5.91
CA VAL A 170 -9.74 13.83 -5.19
C VAL A 170 -10.32 14.64 -4.02
N PRO A 171 -11.46 15.33 -4.19
CA PRO A 171 -11.87 16.34 -3.21
C PRO A 171 -13.07 15.93 -2.35
N LYS A 172 -13.56 14.69 -2.42
CA LYS A 172 -14.76 14.23 -1.69
C LYS A 172 -14.52 12.95 -0.89
N VAL A 173 -15.06 12.92 0.33
CA VAL A 173 -14.95 11.79 1.28
C VAL A 173 -15.51 10.47 0.70
N GLU A 174 -16.65 10.53 -0.02
CA GLU A 174 -17.26 9.35 -0.64
C GLU A 174 -16.37 8.73 -1.72
N ASP A 175 -15.78 9.59 -2.57
CA ASP A 175 -14.85 9.17 -3.61
C ASP A 175 -13.54 8.62 -3.04
N GLN A 176 -13.12 9.12 -1.87
CA GLN A 176 -11.91 8.66 -1.19
C GLN A 176 -12.01 7.18 -0.79
N THR A 177 -13.17 6.73 -0.30
CA THR A 177 -13.36 5.32 0.09
C THR A 177 -13.27 4.39 -1.12
N LYS A 178 -13.93 4.76 -2.23
CA LYS A 178 -13.84 4.00 -3.48
C LYS A 178 -12.43 4.02 -4.05
N PHE A 179 -11.75 5.16 -3.98
CA PHE A 179 -10.37 5.31 -4.44
C PHE A 179 -9.41 4.40 -3.68
N TRP A 180 -9.52 4.33 -2.35
CA TRP A 180 -8.71 3.41 -1.57
C TRP A 180 -9.07 1.95 -1.82
N THR A 181 -10.33 1.65 -2.13
CA THR A 181 -10.74 0.32 -2.60
C THR A 181 -10.03 -0.04 -3.92
N PHE A 182 -10.00 0.90 -4.88
CA PHE A 182 -9.24 0.75 -6.12
C PHE A 182 -7.74 0.54 -5.87
N CYS A 183 -7.10 1.37 -5.03
CA CYS A 183 -5.69 1.22 -4.70
C CYS A 183 -5.37 -0.12 -4.05
N ASN A 184 -6.19 -0.56 -3.09
CA ASN A 184 -6.01 -1.86 -2.45
C ASN A 184 -6.16 -3.00 -3.46
N HIS A 185 -7.13 -2.92 -4.37
CA HIS A 185 -7.31 -3.91 -5.43
C HIS A 185 -6.12 -3.91 -6.39
N LEU A 186 -5.70 -2.74 -6.87
CA LEU A 186 -4.57 -2.55 -7.77
C LEU A 186 -3.29 -3.15 -7.18
N TYR A 187 -2.97 -2.81 -5.94
CA TYR A 187 -1.73 -3.21 -5.28
C TYR A 187 -1.80 -4.60 -4.60
N SER A 188 -2.89 -5.35 -4.80
CA SER A 188 -3.09 -6.71 -4.29
C SER A 188 -2.52 -7.84 -5.19
N LEU A 189 -1.66 -7.53 -6.17
CA LEU A 189 -0.98 -8.50 -7.05
C LEU A 189 -0.46 -9.78 -6.38
N ASN A 190 -0.72 -10.95 -6.98
CA ASN A 190 -0.18 -12.21 -6.49
C ASN A 190 1.33 -12.33 -6.69
N TYR A 191 2.01 -13.11 -5.83
CA TYR A 191 3.46 -13.35 -5.93
C TYR A 191 3.87 -13.92 -7.30
N GLY A 192 3.00 -14.71 -7.94
CA GLY A 192 3.22 -15.23 -9.30
C GLY A 192 3.42 -14.14 -10.37
N ASN A 193 2.93 -12.92 -10.15
CA ASN A 193 3.07 -11.80 -11.10
C ASN A 193 4.41 -11.06 -10.96
N ARG A 194 5.28 -11.46 -10.01
CA ARG A 194 6.59 -10.81 -9.77
C ARG A 194 7.44 -10.71 -11.03
N SER A 195 7.45 -11.74 -11.89
CA SER A 195 8.26 -11.75 -13.11
C SER A 195 7.80 -10.72 -14.15
N LEU A 196 6.51 -10.36 -14.15
CA LEU A 196 5.90 -9.42 -15.09
C LEU A 196 6.19 -7.95 -14.73
N MET A 197 6.68 -7.69 -13.51
CA MET A 197 6.93 -6.33 -13.04
C MET A 197 8.23 -5.76 -13.63
N ASN A 198 8.17 -4.58 -14.23
CA ASN A 198 9.35 -3.89 -14.76
C ASN A 198 10.01 -3.05 -13.65
N ARG A 199 11.24 -3.43 -13.26
CA ARG A 199 11.96 -2.84 -12.11
C ARG A 199 12.24 -1.35 -12.31
N ASN A 200 12.63 -0.96 -13.52
CA ASN A 200 12.90 0.43 -13.86
C ASN A 200 11.64 1.30 -13.74
N ARG A 201 10.48 0.80 -14.22
CA ARG A 201 9.21 1.51 -14.06
C ARG A 201 8.80 1.62 -12.59
N LEU A 202 8.98 0.56 -11.80
CA LEU A 202 8.69 0.61 -10.36
C LEU A 202 9.56 1.65 -9.63
N GLN A 203 10.86 1.68 -9.93
CA GLN A 203 11.78 2.69 -9.40
C GLN A 203 11.34 4.12 -9.76
N GLN A 204 11.00 4.37 -11.04
CA GLN A 204 10.46 5.66 -11.48
C GLN A 204 9.19 6.04 -10.72
N ASN A 205 8.31 5.07 -10.48
CA ASN A 205 7.04 5.32 -9.79
C ASN A 205 7.24 5.68 -8.32
N ILE A 206 8.14 5.01 -7.60
CA ILE A 206 8.47 5.38 -6.20
C ILE A 206 9.03 6.80 -6.16
N ASN A 207 10.03 7.09 -6.99
CA ASN A 207 10.66 8.42 -7.03
C ASN A 207 9.64 9.51 -7.36
N HIS A 208 8.70 9.23 -8.28
CA HIS A 208 7.63 10.16 -8.62
C HIS A 208 6.69 10.41 -7.42
N ILE A 209 6.24 9.34 -6.73
CA ILE A 209 5.38 9.49 -5.54
C ILE A 209 6.11 10.26 -4.43
N MET A 210 7.39 9.94 -4.15
CA MET A 210 8.20 10.62 -3.13
C MET A 210 8.39 12.11 -3.46
N THR A 211 8.62 12.44 -4.73
CA THR A 211 8.76 13.84 -5.18
C THR A 211 7.48 14.63 -5.00
N ILE A 212 6.32 14.05 -5.37
CA ILE A 212 5.02 14.72 -5.18
C ILE A 212 4.71 14.88 -3.69
N PHE A 213 4.95 13.85 -2.88
CA PHE A 213 4.78 13.96 -1.43
C PHE A 213 5.67 15.06 -0.85
N HIS A 214 6.94 15.13 -1.22
CA HIS A 214 7.84 16.19 -0.74
C HIS A 214 7.37 17.59 -1.13
N THR A 215 6.75 17.74 -2.30
CA THR A 215 6.26 19.03 -2.79
C THR A 215 4.96 19.46 -2.10
N LYS A 216 4.06 18.51 -1.82
CA LYS A 216 2.70 18.81 -1.34
C LYS A 216 2.47 18.53 0.15
N SER A 217 3.32 17.72 0.77
CA SER A 217 3.22 17.25 2.16
C SER A 217 1.85 16.66 2.55
N ASP A 218 1.13 16.10 1.58
CA ASP A 218 -0.23 15.59 1.74
C ASP A 218 -0.25 14.13 2.21
N GLU A 219 -1.14 13.79 3.16
CA GLU A 219 -1.32 12.45 3.73
C GLU A 219 -1.80 11.41 2.70
N ASP A 220 -2.52 11.83 1.65
CA ASP A 220 -3.00 10.92 0.61
C ASP A 220 -1.82 10.38 -0.23
N TYR A 221 -0.85 11.23 -0.59
CA TYR A 221 0.36 10.76 -1.29
C TYR A 221 1.24 9.88 -0.41
N LEU A 222 1.28 10.16 0.89
CA LEU A 222 1.99 9.33 1.87
C LEU A 222 1.35 7.94 1.97
N THR A 223 0.03 7.89 2.09
CA THR A 223 -0.74 6.64 2.15
C THR A 223 -0.57 5.84 0.85
N LEU A 224 -0.55 6.52 -0.30
CA LEU A 224 -0.29 5.90 -1.60
C LEU A 224 1.14 5.32 -1.67
N LEU A 225 2.15 6.07 -1.22
CA LEU A 225 3.54 5.61 -1.17
C LEU A 225 3.68 4.32 -0.37
N PHE A 226 3.13 4.27 0.85
CA PHE A 226 3.23 3.07 1.68
C PHE A 226 2.41 1.91 1.14
N THR A 227 1.28 2.17 0.48
CA THR A 227 0.51 1.11 -0.19
C THR A 227 1.32 0.50 -1.34
N PHE A 228 2.00 1.34 -2.14
CA PHE A 228 2.90 0.90 -3.21
C PHE A 228 4.11 0.11 -2.67
N LEU A 229 4.80 0.63 -1.66
CA LEU A 229 5.95 -0.03 -1.03
C LEU A 229 5.57 -1.36 -0.37
N ARG A 230 4.38 -1.43 0.25
CA ARG A 230 3.86 -2.69 0.82
C ARG A 230 3.69 -3.77 -0.25
N MET A 231 3.21 -3.40 -1.43
CA MET A 231 3.09 -4.31 -2.57
C MET A 231 4.48 -4.80 -3.00
N LEU A 232 5.47 -3.92 -3.08
CA LEU A 232 6.86 -4.31 -3.40
C LEU A 232 7.50 -5.22 -2.35
N CYS A 233 7.29 -4.96 -1.06
CA CYS A 233 7.74 -5.85 0.01
C CYS A 233 7.14 -7.25 -0.13
N ARG A 234 5.82 -7.34 -0.39
CA ARG A 234 5.12 -8.62 -0.57
C ARG A 234 5.64 -9.40 -1.78
N LEU A 235 5.98 -8.70 -2.86
CA LEU A 235 6.56 -9.29 -4.06
C LEU A 235 8.08 -9.53 -3.95
N ARG A 236 8.72 -9.18 -2.83
CA ARG A 236 10.18 -9.17 -2.64
C ARG A 236 10.94 -8.39 -3.72
N LEU A 237 10.30 -7.38 -4.29
CA LEU A 237 10.88 -6.51 -5.32
C LEU A 237 11.65 -5.33 -4.72
N LEU A 238 11.46 -5.07 -3.42
CA LEU A 238 12.18 -4.00 -2.76
C LEU A 238 13.69 -4.24 -2.82
N GLU A 239 14.16 -5.48 -2.80
CA GLU A 239 15.60 -5.80 -2.89
C GLU A 239 16.18 -5.59 -4.30
N GLU A 240 15.33 -5.50 -5.32
CA GLU A 240 15.72 -5.46 -6.74
C GLU A 240 15.67 -4.06 -7.37
N ILE A 241 15.13 -3.08 -6.66
CA ILE A 241 14.95 -1.72 -7.17
C ILE A 241 15.80 -0.73 -6.41
N GLU A 242 16.34 0.25 -7.11
CA GLU A 242 17.08 1.35 -6.50
C GLU A 242 16.15 2.56 -6.34
N PHE A 243 16.22 3.26 -5.22
CA PHE A 243 15.55 4.55 -5.02
C PHE A 243 16.29 5.34 -3.95
N ASP A 244 16.01 6.64 -3.86
CA ASP A 244 16.65 7.50 -2.87
C ASP A 244 16.21 7.13 -1.44
N VAL A 245 17.03 6.32 -0.77
CA VAL A 245 16.78 5.88 0.60
C VAL A 245 16.89 7.04 1.60
N ASN A 246 17.69 8.06 1.32
CA ASN A 246 17.79 9.24 2.19
C ASN A 246 16.52 10.08 2.11
N GLN A 247 15.99 10.30 0.90
CA GLN A 247 14.67 10.93 0.73
C GLN A 247 13.59 10.13 1.47
N PHE A 248 13.58 8.80 1.32
CA PHE A 248 12.64 7.95 2.05
C PHE A 248 12.83 8.02 3.58
N TYR A 249 14.06 8.16 4.06
CA TYR A 249 14.35 8.41 5.47
C TYR A 249 13.72 9.72 5.94
N TYR A 250 13.89 10.83 5.21
CA TYR A 250 13.26 12.11 5.58
C TYR A 250 11.74 12.02 5.62
N ILE A 251 11.12 11.35 4.65
CA ILE A 251 9.67 11.07 4.66
C ILE A 251 9.30 10.29 5.92
N THR A 252 10.09 9.26 6.25
CA THR A 252 9.87 8.46 7.46
C THR A 252 9.95 9.31 8.72
N VAL A 253 10.96 10.18 8.86
CA VAL A 253 11.10 11.12 9.98
C VAL A 253 9.84 11.98 10.12
N GLU A 254 9.34 12.53 9.00
CA GLU A 254 8.13 13.34 8.99
C GLU A 254 6.90 12.57 9.51
N VAL A 255 6.74 11.31 9.09
CA VAL A 255 5.66 10.43 9.59
C VAL A 255 5.75 10.22 11.10
N ILE A 256 6.96 9.97 11.61
CA ILE A 256 7.20 9.77 13.05
C ILE A 256 6.81 11.01 13.84
N LEU A 257 7.25 12.17 13.39
CA LEU A 257 6.98 13.45 14.04
C LEU A 257 5.48 13.74 14.04
N ARG A 258 4.77 13.53 12.92
CA ARG A 258 3.31 13.71 12.86
C ARG A 258 2.56 12.85 13.87
N ILE A 259 2.98 11.61 14.06
CA ILE A 259 2.37 10.69 15.05
C ILE A 259 2.66 11.14 16.47
N SER A 260 3.89 11.60 16.74
CA SER A 260 4.27 12.04 18.07
C SER A 260 3.40 13.20 18.58
N ILE A 261 2.98 14.08 17.67
CA ILE A 261 2.12 15.23 17.97
C ILE A 261 0.68 14.80 18.25
N ARG A 262 0.17 13.75 17.58
CA ARG A 262 -1.22 13.29 17.71
C ARG A 262 -1.44 12.34 18.90
N SER A 263 -0.81 12.63 20.04
CA SER A 263 -0.54 11.84 21.26
C SER A 263 -1.57 10.79 21.79
N HIS A 264 -2.77 10.69 21.23
CA HIS A 264 -3.87 9.82 21.66
C HIS A 264 -4.46 8.89 20.59
N GLU A 265 -4.04 8.97 19.33
CA GLU A 265 -4.59 8.12 18.27
C GLU A 265 -3.80 6.81 18.10
N SER A 266 -4.49 5.75 17.69
CA SER A 266 -3.85 4.51 17.24
C SER A 266 -2.89 4.78 16.09
N TYR A 267 -1.75 4.08 16.01
CA TYR A 267 -0.84 4.22 14.88
C TYR A 267 -1.56 4.07 13.53
N PRO A 268 -1.20 4.85 12.49
CA PRO A 268 -1.75 4.69 11.16
C PRO A 268 -1.64 3.23 10.67
N LYS A 269 -2.63 2.76 9.92
CA LYS A 269 -2.70 1.36 9.45
C LYS A 269 -1.46 0.91 8.68
N TYR A 270 -0.77 1.83 8.00
CA TYR A 270 0.44 1.54 7.24
C TYR A 270 1.71 1.40 8.11
N TYR A 271 1.67 1.88 9.35
CA TYR A 271 2.85 2.03 10.19
C TYR A 271 3.52 0.71 10.57
N PRO A 272 2.80 -0.37 10.94
CA PRO A 272 3.44 -1.64 11.20
C PRO A 272 4.20 -2.21 10.00
N PHE A 273 3.90 -1.75 8.78
CA PHE A 273 4.60 -2.16 7.57
C PHE A 273 5.91 -1.41 7.36
N LEU A 274 6.12 -0.24 8.00
CA LEU A 274 7.39 0.50 7.93
C LEU A 274 8.57 -0.35 8.38
N SER A 275 8.41 -1.10 9.47
CA SER A 275 9.46 -2.02 9.94
C SER A 275 9.87 -3.01 8.86
N LYS A 276 8.91 -3.58 8.12
CA LYS A 276 9.18 -4.52 7.02
C LYS A 276 9.83 -3.84 5.82
N ILE A 277 9.42 -2.60 5.50
CA ILE A 277 10.05 -1.82 4.42
C ILE A 277 11.51 -1.56 4.77
N TRP A 278 11.80 -1.06 5.98
CA TRP A 278 13.17 -0.79 6.44
C TRP A 278 14.03 -2.05 6.53
N SER A 279 13.48 -3.17 7.02
CA SER A 279 14.18 -4.46 6.96
C SER A 279 14.54 -4.85 5.52
N GLY A 280 13.62 -4.66 4.56
CA GLY A 280 13.90 -4.92 3.15
C GLY A 280 14.97 -3.99 2.56
N ILE A 281 15.02 -2.73 2.99
CA ILE A 281 16.07 -1.77 2.60
C ILE A 281 17.43 -2.22 3.15
N PHE A 282 17.52 -2.56 4.44
CA PHE A 282 18.79 -2.97 5.07
C PHE A 282 19.38 -4.25 4.50
N ASN A 283 18.54 -5.14 3.98
CA ASN A 283 18.97 -6.41 3.40
C ASN A 283 19.48 -6.30 1.96
N ARG A 284 19.37 -5.14 1.32
CA ARG A 284 19.89 -4.98 -0.04
C ARG A 284 21.40 -5.15 -0.04
N SER A 285 21.90 -5.90 -1.01
CA SER A 285 23.34 -6.09 -1.21
C SER A 285 24.07 -4.78 -1.52
N PHE A 286 23.37 -3.78 -2.06
CA PHE A 286 23.88 -2.45 -2.40
C PHE A 286 23.29 -1.35 -1.49
N ASN A 287 22.82 -1.69 -0.29
CA ASN A 287 22.36 -0.66 0.65
C ASN A 287 23.53 0.26 1.06
N THR A 288 23.42 1.55 0.76
CA THR A 288 24.37 2.59 1.19
C THR A 288 23.93 3.29 2.47
N PHE A 289 22.70 3.06 2.94
CA PHE A 289 22.17 3.74 4.11
C PHE A 289 22.81 3.21 5.39
N GLN A 290 23.52 4.09 6.10
CA GLN A 290 24.17 3.81 7.38
C GLN A 290 23.45 4.53 8.52
N ILE A 291 23.37 3.86 9.68
CA ILE A 291 22.89 4.42 10.95
C ILE A 291 24.11 5.01 11.67
N ASP A 292 24.52 6.20 11.24
CA ASP A 292 25.73 6.92 11.66
C ASP A 292 25.45 8.08 12.62
N THR A 293 24.19 8.32 12.97
CA THR A 293 23.75 9.41 13.85
C THR A 293 22.74 8.89 14.88
N ILE A 294 22.68 9.57 16.03
CA ILE A 294 21.71 9.27 17.09
C ILE A 294 20.27 9.48 16.56
N ASP A 295 20.03 10.49 15.73
CA ASP A 295 18.69 10.75 15.17
C ASP A 295 18.21 9.60 14.28
N LYS A 296 19.07 9.06 13.41
CA LYS A 296 18.75 7.86 12.61
C LYS A 296 18.48 6.66 13.50
N LEU A 297 19.28 6.48 14.55
CA LEU A 297 19.11 5.41 15.53
C LEU A 297 17.75 5.53 16.25
N ILE A 298 17.38 6.72 16.71
CA ILE A 298 16.09 7.03 17.35
C ILE A 298 14.93 6.65 16.44
N VAL A 299 14.94 7.18 15.21
CA VAL A 299 13.86 7.01 14.25
C VAL A 299 13.67 5.54 13.90
N LEU A 300 14.75 4.84 13.58
CA LEU A 300 14.69 3.43 13.20
C LEU A 300 14.39 2.51 14.39
N GLY A 301 14.99 2.76 15.55
CA GLY A 301 14.66 2.06 16.79
C GLY A 301 13.17 2.13 17.10
N SER A 302 12.57 3.30 16.92
CA SER A 302 11.13 3.51 17.12
C SER A 302 10.27 2.71 16.14
N ILE A 303 10.62 2.74 14.85
CA ILE A 303 9.91 2.02 13.79
C ILE A 303 9.94 0.51 14.06
N PHE A 304 11.12 -0.01 14.37
CA PHE A 304 11.28 -1.43 14.68
C PHE A 304 10.55 -1.80 15.97
N SER A 305 10.57 -0.95 17.00
CA SER A 305 9.86 -1.21 18.24
C SER A 305 8.35 -1.33 18.05
N ILE A 306 7.75 -0.43 17.27
CA ILE A 306 6.31 -0.49 16.98
C ILE A 306 5.98 -1.72 16.13
N GLY A 307 6.81 -2.03 15.12
CA GLY A 307 6.67 -3.22 14.29
C GLY A 307 6.72 -4.52 15.10
N LEU A 308 7.68 -4.64 16.03
CA LEU A 308 7.82 -5.80 16.90
C LEU A 308 6.69 -5.88 17.93
N ALA A 309 6.30 -4.77 18.56
CA ALA A 309 5.19 -4.73 19.51
C ALA A 309 3.90 -5.26 18.84
N ASN A 310 3.62 -4.81 17.62
CA ASN A 310 2.47 -5.31 16.85
C ASN A 310 2.59 -6.80 16.48
N THR A 311 3.80 -7.27 16.19
CA THR A 311 4.05 -8.69 15.88
C THR A 311 3.79 -9.55 17.12
N LEU A 312 4.32 -9.16 18.29
CA LEU A 312 4.13 -9.85 19.56
C LEU A 312 2.65 -9.91 19.97
N ARG A 313 1.90 -8.81 19.81
CA ARG A 313 0.44 -8.79 20.08
C ARG A 313 -0.34 -9.78 19.20
N LYS A 314 0.11 -10.04 17.96
CA LYS A 314 -0.54 -11.03 17.08
C LYS A 314 -0.19 -12.46 17.48
N LEU A 315 1.04 -12.68 17.93
CA LEU A 315 1.51 -13.99 18.40
C LEU A 315 0.80 -14.41 19.69
N ASP A 316 0.39 -13.45 20.54
CA ASP A 316 -0.43 -13.73 21.71
C ASP A 316 -1.76 -14.44 21.37
N VAL A 317 -2.26 -14.39 20.13
CA VAL A 317 -3.49 -15.14 19.75
C VAL A 317 -3.23 -16.63 19.48
N GLY A 318 -1.98 -17.12 19.57
CA GLY A 318 -1.62 -18.54 19.45
C GLY A 318 -0.56 -18.87 18.40
N GLY A 319 0.34 -17.94 18.09
CA GLY A 319 1.43 -18.15 17.13
C GLY A 319 2.75 -18.48 17.82
N LYS A 320 3.58 -19.32 17.18
CA LYS A 320 4.98 -19.51 17.57
C LYS A 320 5.83 -18.37 17.00
N TRP A 321 6.71 -17.80 17.82
CA TRP A 321 7.65 -16.79 17.34
C TRP A 321 8.87 -17.44 16.68
N GLU A 322 9.09 -17.12 15.41
CA GLU A 322 10.32 -17.45 14.70
C GLU A 322 11.09 -16.16 14.38
N MET A 323 12.31 -16.05 14.91
CA MET A 323 13.14 -14.86 14.72
C MET A 323 14.05 -15.01 13.50
N SER A 324 13.75 -14.23 12.46
CA SER A 324 14.61 -14.11 11.28
C SER A 324 15.85 -13.26 11.56
N ASN A 325 16.84 -13.30 10.66
CA ASN A 325 18.03 -12.42 10.71
C ASN A 325 17.63 -10.93 10.73
N ASN A 326 16.61 -10.55 9.98
CA ASN A 326 16.07 -9.17 10.00
C ASN A 326 15.48 -8.83 11.37
N GLY A 327 14.84 -9.81 12.01
CA GLY A 327 14.35 -9.68 13.38
C GLY A 327 15.49 -9.42 14.35
N LYS A 328 16.59 -10.18 14.26
CA LYS A 328 17.81 -9.95 15.06
C LYS A 328 18.39 -8.56 14.84
N GLN A 329 18.55 -8.13 13.59
CA GLN A 329 19.02 -6.78 13.26
C GLN A 329 18.11 -5.70 13.85
N SER A 330 16.79 -5.89 13.77
CA SER A 330 15.80 -4.98 14.36
C SER A 330 15.96 -4.87 15.88
N TRP A 331 16.15 -6.01 16.57
CA TRP A 331 16.43 -6.03 18.01
C TRP A 331 17.72 -5.31 18.38
N TYR A 332 18.80 -5.50 17.60
CA TYR A 332 20.06 -4.79 17.86
C TYR A 332 19.90 -3.28 17.71
N ILE A 333 19.21 -2.80 16.68
CA ILE A 333 18.95 -1.37 16.49
C ILE A 333 18.18 -0.82 17.70
N ILE A 334 17.14 -1.53 18.15
CA ILE A 334 16.37 -1.14 19.35
C ILE A 334 17.25 -1.13 20.60
N TYR A 335 18.04 -2.19 20.81
CA TYR A 335 18.95 -2.30 21.94
C TYR A 335 19.95 -1.14 21.97
N PHE A 336 20.60 -0.84 20.83
CA PHE A 336 21.52 0.30 20.74
C PHE A 336 20.80 1.63 20.98
N THR A 337 19.55 1.75 20.55
CA THR A 337 18.74 2.94 20.87
C THR A 337 18.49 3.07 22.38
N LEU A 338 18.22 1.95 23.09
CA LEU A 338 18.12 1.95 24.55
C LEU A 338 19.45 2.23 25.25
N VAL A 339 20.58 1.82 24.66
CA VAL A 339 21.92 2.17 25.17
C VAL A 339 22.18 3.66 25.04
N ALA A 340 21.83 4.27 23.91
CA ALA A 340 21.94 5.71 23.69
C ALA A 340 20.89 6.51 24.48
N PHE A 341 19.83 5.87 25.00
CA PHE A 341 18.70 6.53 25.62
C PHE A 341 19.04 7.61 26.67
N PRO A 342 20.00 7.41 27.60
CA PRO A 342 20.34 8.42 28.60
C PRO A 342 20.93 9.71 28.03
N ILE A 343 21.50 9.68 26.82
CA ILE A 343 22.07 10.86 26.14
C ILE A 343 21.14 11.45 25.08
N ILE A 344 19.96 10.85 24.85
CA ILE A 344 18.95 11.38 23.94
C ILE A 344 18.27 12.57 24.61
N ASP A 345 18.06 13.64 23.85
CA ASP A 345 17.24 14.76 24.30
C ASP A 345 15.76 14.35 24.38
N HIS A 346 15.32 14.01 25.58
CA HIS A 346 13.93 13.62 25.84
C HIS A 346 12.93 14.78 25.67
N THR A 347 13.40 16.03 25.59
CA THR A 347 12.52 17.17 25.34
C THR A 347 12.09 17.24 23.88
N THR A 348 12.96 16.84 22.95
CA THR A 348 12.65 16.79 21.50
C THR A 348 11.98 15.49 21.11
N CYS A 349 12.22 14.40 21.85
CA CYS A 349 11.67 13.07 21.59
C CYS A 349 10.86 12.48 22.78
N PRO A 350 9.85 13.20 23.34
CA PRO A 350 9.09 12.73 24.51
C PRO A 350 8.29 11.44 24.22
N TRP A 351 7.94 11.21 22.96
CA TRP A 351 7.19 10.07 22.46
C TRP A 351 8.00 8.75 22.47
N LEU A 352 9.35 8.82 22.47
CA LEU A 352 10.21 7.65 22.36
C LEU A 352 10.05 6.68 23.55
N ARG A 353 9.94 7.24 24.77
CA ARG A 353 9.71 6.46 26.00
C ARG A 353 8.41 5.65 25.91
N LYS A 354 7.35 6.26 25.38
CA LYS A 354 6.04 5.59 25.18
C LYS A 354 6.19 4.41 24.22
N VAL A 355 6.88 4.59 23.10
CA VAL A 355 7.11 3.54 22.10
C VAL A 355 7.84 2.34 22.70
N PHE A 356 8.93 2.56 23.45
CA PHE A 356 9.64 1.47 24.10
C PHE A 356 8.85 0.81 25.23
N ASN A 357 8.05 1.58 25.97
CA ASN A 357 7.15 1.01 26.97
C ASN A 357 6.10 0.09 26.34
N GLU A 358 5.54 0.47 25.20
CA GLU A 358 4.60 -0.38 24.46
C GLU A 358 5.23 -1.69 23.98
N LEU A 359 6.49 -1.64 23.52
CA LEU A 359 7.24 -2.86 23.17
C LEU A 359 7.53 -3.70 24.40
N HIS A 360 8.01 -3.10 25.49
CA HIS A 360 8.29 -3.78 26.75
C HIS A 360 7.06 -4.54 27.26
N VAL A 361 5.91 -3.86 27.37
CA VAL A 361 4.64 -4.48 27.80
C VAL A 361 4.21 -5.61 26.86
N SER A 362 4.38 -5.42 25.55
CA SER A 362 4.01 -6.47 24.57
C SER A 362 4.92 -7.69 24.68
N LEU A 363 6.22 -7.49 24.92
CA LEU A 363 7.19 -8.58 25.10
C LEU A 363 6.99 -9.30 26.43
N GLN A 364 6.80 -8.56 27.53
CA GLN A 364 6.52 -9.14 28.84
C GLN A 364 5.29 -10.06 28.80
N LYS A 365 4.19 -9.60 28.18
CA LYS A 365 3.00 -10.43 27.98
C LYS A 365 3.29 -11.71 27.19
N TYR A 366 4.08 -11.61 26.13
CA TYR A 366 4.48 -12.77 25.33
C TYR A 366 5.29 -13.76 26.18
N LEU A 367 6.30 -13.30 26.92
CA LEU A 367 7.15 -14.14 27.77
C LEU A 367 6.39 -14.79 28.93
N PHE A 368 5.34 -14.15 29.45
CA PHE A 368 4.48 -14.77 30.47
C PHE A 368 3.61 -15.90 29.95
N LYS A 369 3.37 -15.95 28.64
CA LYS A 369 2.49 -16.94 28.02
C LYS A 369 3.26 -18.06 27.32
N HIS A 370 4.44 -17.74 26.80
CA HIS A 370 5.23 -18.64 25.97
C HIS A 370 6.60 -18.86 26.62
N SER A 371 7.08 -20.10 26.61
CA SER A 371 8.44 -20.38 27.08
C SER A 371 9.45 -19.74 26.15
N ILE A 372 10.42 -19.02 26.72
CA ILE A 372 11.54 -18.48 25.94
C ILE A 372 12.45 -19.60 25.41
N GLU A 373 12.41 -20.77 26.05
CA GLU A 373 13.19 -21.95 25.70
C GLU A 373 12.86 -22.50 24.30
N ASP A 374 11.68 -22.16 23.76
CA ASP A 374 11.26 -22.54 22.40
C ASP A 374 12.06 -21.82 21.30
N LEU A 375 12.80 -20.78 21.64
CA LEU A 375 13.67 -20.02 20.73
C LEU A 375 15.08 -20.64 20.71
N SER A 376 15.80 -20.50 19.60
CA SER A 376 17.24 -20.81 19.59
C SER A 376 18.00 -19.95 20.60
N PHE A 377 19.05 -20.48 21.22
CA PHE A 377 19.83 -19.79 22.25
C PHE A 377 20.21 -18.33 21.89
N GLU A 378 20.75 -18.11 20.69
CA GLU A 378 21.12 -16.76 20.20
C GLU A 378 19.93 -15.78 20.22
N CYS A 379 18.74 -16.28 19.90
CA CYS A 379 17.51 -15.50 19.91
C CYS A 379 17.06 -15.20 21.35
N GLN A 380 17.12 -16.19 22.24
CA GLN A 380 16.84 -15.99 23.67
C GLN A 380 17.73 -14.88 24.25
N PHE A 381 19.03 -14.98 23.99
CA PHE A 381 20.02 -14.02 24.45
C PHE A 381 19.73 -12.60 23.94
N THR A 382 19.44 -12.45 22.64
CA THR A 382 19.11 -11.14 22.04
C THR A 382 17.85 -10.52 22.68
N VAL A 383 16.81 -11.33 22.88
CA VAL A 383 15.55 -10.89 23.47
C VAL A 383 15.73 -10.48 24.92
N LEU A 384 16.52 -11.21 25.69
CA LEU A 384 16.79 -10.90 27.10
C LEU A 384 17.72 -9.72 27.29
N GLN A 385 18.72 -9.55 26.42
CA GLN A 385 19.53 -8.34 26.41
C GLN A 385 18.66 -7.10 26.25
N TYR A 386 17.71 -7.12 25.30
CA TYR A 386 16.71 -6.08 25.19
C TYR A 386 15.86 -5.99 26.46
N TYR A 387 15.34 -7.10 26.97
CA TYR A 387 14.38 -7.12 28.07
C TYR A 387 14.95 -6.46 29.32
N ILE A 388 16.12 -6.90 29.78
CA ILE A 388 16.82 -6.34 30.94
C ILE A 388 17.15 -4.87 30.68
N LYS A 389 17.67 -4.54 29.48
CA LYS A 389 18.00 -3.15 29.14
C LYS A 389 16.77 -2.26 29.17
N SER A 390 15.62 -2.75 28.73
CA SER A 390 14.36 -2.01 28.72
C SER A 390 13.84 -1.76 30.14
N ILE A 391 13.96 -2.73 31.06
CA ILE A 391 13.59 -2.56 32.48
C ILE A 391 14.39 -1.40 33.08
N VAL A 392 15.72 -1.44 32.96
CA VAL A 392 16.60 -0.43 33.54
C VAL A 392 16.38 0.94 32.89
N THR A 393 16.35 1.00 31.55
CA THR A 393 16.27 2.26 30.80
C THR A 393 14.92 2.96 31.00
N LEU A 394 13.83 2.20 31.07
CA LEU A 394 12.48 2.72 31.23
C LEU A 394 12.07 2.84 32.71
N ASN A 395 12.94 2.46 33.65
CA ASN A 395 12.67 2.40 35.08
C ASN A 395 11.38 1.61 35.39
N GLN A 396 11.28 0.40 34.84
CA GLN A 396 10.18 -0.52 35.13
C GLN A 396 10.47 -1.25 36.45
N GLU A 397 9.42 -1.49 37.23
CA GLU A 397 9.52 -2.33 38.42
C GLU A 397 9.68 -3.79 38.02
N ILE A 398 10.63 -4.49 38.64
CA ILE A 398 10.84 -5.92 38.43
C ILE A 398 9.76 -6.66 39.22
N SER A 399 8.88 -7.38 38.53
CA SER A 399 7.91 -8.26 39.16
C SER A 399 8.53 -9.64 39.44
N ARG A 400 7.91 -10.41 40.34
CA ARG A 400 8.35 -11.80 40.61
C ARG A 400 8.40 -12.66 39.36
N ARG A 401 7.50 -12.44 38.40
CA ARG A 401 7.50 -13.18 37.13
C ARG A 401 8.65 -12.79 36.22
N ASP A 402 9.11 -11.55 36.32
CA ASP A 402 10.31 -11.12 35.60
C ASP A 402 11.54 -11.81 36.20
N ASP A 403 11.63 -11.88 37.53
CA ASP A 403 12.66 -12.65 38.23
C ASP A 403 12.65 -14.13 37.81
N ASP A 404 11.46 -14.75 37.71
CA ASP A 404 11.32 -16.15 37.29
C ASP A 404 11.83 -16.36 35.85
N ILE A 405 11.47 -15.47 34.91
CA ILE A 405 11.95 -15.53 33.51
C ILE A 405 13.48 -15.41 33.47
N LEU A 406 14.03 -14.43 34.18
CA LEU A 406 15.46 -14.16 34.20
C LEU A 406 16.22 -15.32 34.83
N SER A 407 15.75 -15.84 35.96
CA SER A 407 16.37 -16.96 36.67
C SER A 407 16.37 -18.22 35.80
N THR A 408 15.24 -18.55 35.17
CA THR A 408 15.12 -19.71 34.27
C THR A 408 16.15 -19.64 33.13
N PHE A 409 16.37 -18.46 32.56
CA PHE A 409 17.37 -18.28 31.51
C PHE A 409 18.82 -18.35 32.02
N PHE A 410 19.13 -17.75 33.17
CA PHE A 410 20.48 -17.84 33.71
C PHE A 410 20.83 -19.29 34.09
N GLU A 411 19.87 -20.04 34.64
CA GLU A 411 20.03 -21.48 34.86
C GLU A 411 20.25 -22.27 33.56
N SER A 412 19.65 -21.84 32.44
CA SER A 412 19.85 -22.50 31.14
C SER A 412 21.23 -22.19 30.55
N ILE A 413 21.75 -20.98 30.74
CA ILE A 413 23.14 -20.62 30.38
C ILE A 413 24.14 -21.49 31.14
N ASP A 414 23.94 -21.67 32.45
CA ASP A 414 24.86 -22.45 33.29
C ASP A 414 24.95 -23.91 32.86
N LYS A 415 23.86 -24.44 32.28
CA LYS A 415 23.78 -25.80 31.75
C LYS A 415 24.42 -25.94 30.36
N GLU A 416 24.65 -24.86 29.63
CA GLU A 416 25.16 -24.89 28.25
C GLU A 416 26.71 -24.86 28.24
N PRO A 417 27.41 -25.97 27.89
CA PRO A 417 28.86 -26.08 28.05
C PRO A 417 29.66 -25.10 27.19
N LEU A 418 29.09 -24.64 26.08
CA LEU A 418 29.74 -23.66 25.19
C LEU A 418 29.78 -22.25 25.78
N LEU A 419 28.93 -21.96 26.77
CA LEU A 419 28.74 -20.63 27.36
C LEU A 419 29.17 -20.55 28.82
N SER A 420 29.33 -21.71 29.48
CA SER A 420 29.87 -21.82 30.84
C SER A 420 31.33 -21.36 30.97
N ASN A 421 32.00 -21.03 29.85
CA ASN A 421 33.24 -20.28 29.87
C ASN A 421 33.01 -18.89 30.49
N ARG A 422 33.63 -18.64 31.65
CA ARG A 422 33.57 -17.44 32.51
C ARG A 422 33.58 -16.06 31.82
N PHE A 423 33.96 -15.99 30.55
CA PHE A 423 34.00 -14.76 29.75
C PHE A 423 32.62 -14.11 29.59
N LEU A 424 31.54 -14.88 29.45
CA LEU A 424 30.18 -14.32 29.33
C LEU A 424 29.65 -13.77 30.66
N ILE A 425 29.94 -14.44 31.78
CA ILE A 425 29.56 -13.97 33.12
C ILE A 425 30.22 -12.62 33.43
N ASN A 426 31.51 -12.46 33.08
CA ASN A 426 32.23 -11.19 33.19
C ASN A 426 31.68 -10.11 32.24
N SER A 427 31.22 -10.50 31.05
CA SER A 427 30.60 -9.58 30.08
C SER A 427 29.21 -9.12 30.53
N LEU A 428 28.43 -10.00 31.16
CA LEU A 428 27.13 -9.67 31.76
C LEU A 428 27.28 -8.72 32.94
N THR A 429 28.32 -8.87 33.76
CA THR A 429 28.62 -7.91 34.85
C THR A 429 29.04 -6.54 34.32
N ILE A 430 29.75 -6.48 33.18
CA ILE A 430 30.08 -5.21 32.51
C ILE A 430 28.84 -4.58 31.85
N LEU A 431 27.93 -5.39 31.30
CA LEU A 431 26.72 -4.92 30.63
C LEU A 431 25.60 -4.50 31.61
N PHE A 432 25.60 -5.03 32.84
CA PHE A 432 24.55 -4.79 33.83
C PHE A 432 25.10 -4.37 35.22
N PRO A 433 25.86 -3.26 35.34
CA PRO A 433 26.47 -2.86 36.61
C PRO A 433 25.48 -2.40 37.70
N ILE A 434 24.16 -2.34 37.40
CA ILE A 434 23.15 -1.68 38.24
C ILE A 434 22.15 -2.67 38.87
N MET A 435 22.11 -3.94 38.46
CA MET A 435 21.27 -4.91 39.17
C MET A 435 22.08 -5.60 40.27
N PRO A 436 21.74 -5.44 41.56
CA PRO A 436 22.28 -6.28 42.61
C PRO A 436 21.64 -7.67 42.46
N PHE A 437 22.16 -8.47 41.53
CA PHE A 437 21.87 -9.90 41.54
C PHE A 437 22.48 -10.46 42.82
N ARG A 438 21.63 -10.92 43.74
CA ARG A 438 22.05 -11.93 44.72
C ARG A 438 22.15 -13.24 43.94
N LEU A 439 23.33 -13.49 43.37
CA LEU A 439 23.73 -14.80 42.88
C LEU A 439 23.83 -15.80 44.04
#